data_AF-A0A0C3PEZ7-F1
#
_entry.id   AF-A0A0C3PEZ7-F1
#
_cell.length_a   1.000
_cell.length_b   1.000
_cell.length_c   1.000
_cell.angle_alpha   90.00
_cell.angle_beta   90.00
_cell.angle_gamma   90.00
#
_symmetry.space_group_name_H-M   'P 1'
#
loop_
_entity.id
_entity.type
_entity.pdbx_description
1 polymer ?
#
loop_
_entity_poly.entity_id
_entity_poly.type
_entity_poly.pdbx_seq_one_letter_code
_entity_poly.pdbx_strand_id
1 'polypeptide(L)'
;SNWLYYKAQVEWAISSKGLIGHLTGLDVKPEDPSAGKDSSWKPTAMEQKLVNEYPEKLQQWAKDDRYVKQVITVSLPESLFLRVLKEETVKSVWGVLTDLFQNRSHIIVIDLGRKLHESHCAEKGDVHAHFDKMCALHEQLATLGQKALEKQPLQPVHQPAQTILFNSGASHHMSSYHSKFLDYKPIIPKPITTADNHTFHAIGKGDLAIS
;
A
#
# COMPACT_ATOMS: atom_id res chain seq x y z
N SER A 1 11.04 -0.05 -7.06
CA SER A 1 11.06 0.09 -5.58
C SER A 1 9.65 0.12 -5.05
N ASN A 2 9.38 -0.61 -3.96
CA ASN A 2 8.08 -0.65 -3.31
C ASN A 2 7.89 0.61 -2.44
N TRP A 3 7.22 1.62 -3.01
CA TRP A 3 6.95 2.88 -2.32
C TRP A 3 6.17 2.69 -1.03
N LEU A 4 5.16 1.82 -1.01
CA LEU A 4 4.31 1.64 0.16
C LEU A 4 5.07 1.00 1.33
N TYR A 5 6.02 0.11 1.02
CA TYR A 5 6.94 -0.43 2.03
C TYR A 5 7.85 0.66 2.61
N TYR A 6 8.53 1.42 1.74
CA TYR A 6 9.38 2.53 2.16
C TYR A 6 8.60 3.56 2.98
N LYS A 7 7.41 3.94 2.52
CA LYS A 7 6.50 4.86 3.19
C LYS A 7 6.20 4.40 4.62
N ALA A 8 5.80 3.14 4.78
CA ALA A 8 5.50 2.56 6.09
C ALA A 8 6.73 2.56 7.03
N GLN A 9 7.91 2.22 6.51
CA GLN A 9 9.15 2.24 7.31
C GLN A 9 9.46 3.64 7.85
N VAL A 10 9.35 4.67 7.01
CA VAL A 10 9.58 6.06 7.44
C VAL A 10 8.51 6.48 8.44
N GLU A 11 7.23 6.22 8.17
CA GLU A 11 6.14 6.54 9.10
C GLU A 11 6.35 5.91 10.48
N TRP A 12 6.79 4.65 10.55
CA TRP A 12 7.11 3.98 11.82
C TRP A 12 8.31 4.60 12.52
N ALA A 13 9.39 4.87 11.80
CA ALA A 13 10.59 5.48 12.36
C ALA A 13 10.29 6.86 12.98
N ILE A 14 9.53 7.68 12.27
CA ILE A 14 9.15 9.03 12.73
C ILE A 14 8.11 8.97 13.86
N SER A 15 7.14 8.06 13.77
CA SER A 15 6.14 7.85 14.83
C SER A 15 6.77 7.40 16.14
N SER A 16 7.84 6.60 16.10
CA SER A 16 8.57 6.17 17.30
C SER A 16 9.17 7.34 18.10
N LYS A 17 9.34 8.50 17.46
CA LYS A 17 9.83 9.74 18.06
C LYS A 17 8.70 10.74 18.37
N GLY A 18 7.45 10.41 18.07
CA GLY A 18 6.32 11.33 18.24
C GLY A 18 6.28 12.48 17.23
N LEU A 19 7.04 12.40 16.13
CA LEU A 19 7.20 13.50 15.17
C LEU A 19 6.37 13.31 13.89
N ILE A 20 5.37 12.42 13.92
CA ILE A 20 4.53 12.10 12.75
C ILE A 20 3.73 13.31 12.25
N GLY A 21 3.50 14.30 13.11
CA GLY A 21 2.84 15.54 12.76
C GLY A 21 3.65 16.39 11.77
N HIS A 22 4.99 16.29 11.75
CA HIS A 22 5.82 16.96 10.74
C HIS A 22 5.63 16.40 9.33
N LEU A 23 5.37 15.09 9.20
CA LEU A 23 5.11 14.44 7.90
C LEU A 23 3.72 14.76 7.37
N THR A 24 2.71 14.72 8.25
CA THR A 24 1.30 14.97 7.91
C THR A 24 0.98 16.46 7.82
N GLY A 25 1.83 17.31 8.40
CA GLY A 25 1.62 18.75 8.51
C GLY A 25 0.66 19.16 9.62
N LEU A 26 0.43 18.29 10.61
CA LEU A 26 -0.27 18.63 11.86
C LEU A 26 0.61 19.51 12.76
N ASP A 27 1.92 19.25 12.78
CA ASP A 27 2.90 20.09 13.47
C ASP A 27 3.29 21.24 12.53
N VAL A 28 2.44 22.25 12.47
CA VAL A 28 2.64 23.42 11.59
C VAL A 28 3.79 24.27 12.12
N LYS A 29 4.58 24.82 11.19
CA LYS A 29 5.62 25.81 11.51
C LYS A 29 5.01 26.95 12.33
N PRO A 30 5.55 27.26 13.52
CA PRO A 30 5.08 28.38 14.32
C PRO A 30 5.15 29.69 13.52
N GLU A 31 4.08 30.47 13.57
CA GLU A 31 4.02 31.81 12.99
C GLU A 31 4.44 32.86 14.03
N ASP A 32 5.12 33.91 13.57
CA ASP A 32 5.54 35.00 14.45
C ASP A 32 4.29 35.76 14.96
N PRO A 33 4.04 35.80 16.28
CA PRO A 33 2.88 36.50 16.85
C PRO A 33 2.90 38.02 16.58
N SER A 34 4.06 38.58 16.25
CA SER A 34 4.25 39.99 15.92
C SER A 34 4.15 40.25 14.41
N ALA A 35 3.97 39.22 13.58
CA ALA A 35 3.88 39.38 12.14
C ALA A 35 2.72 40.32 11.76
N GLY A 36 3.02 41.33 10.93
CA GLY A 36 2.04 42.31 10.49
C GLY A 36 1.60 43.32 11.56
N LYS A 37 2.23 43.33 12.74
CA LYS A 37 2.04 44.36 13.77
C LYS A 37 2.96 45.54 13.51
N ASP A 38 2.46 46.74 13.72
CA ASP A 38 3.25 47.97 13.60
C ASP A 38 3.92 48.33 14.94
N SER A 39 4.74 49.39 14.92
CA SER A 39 5.46 49.91 16.09
C SER A 39 4.55 50.53 17.16
N SER A 40 3.26 50.71 16.90
CA SER A 40 2.27 51.18 17.88
C SER A 40 1.58 50.05 18.64
N TRP A 41 1.76 48.79 18.20
CA TRP A 41 1.17 47.62 18.84
C TRP A 41 1.67 47.44 20.27
N LYS A 42 0.73 47.32 21.20
CA LYS A 42 0.98 46.99 22.59
C LYS A 42 0.37 45.62 22.87
N PRO A 43 1.18 44.56 23.01
CA PRO A 43 0.66 43.24 23.29
C PRO A 43 -0.06 43.20 24.63
N THR A 44 -1.19 42.51 24.66
CA THR A 44 -1.82 42.06 25.90
C THR A 44 -0.89 41.11 26.65
N ALA A 45 -1.13 40.88 27.95
CA ALA A 45 -0.33 39.93 28.74
C ALA A 45 -0.26 38.52 28.11
N MET A 46 -1.33 38.10 27.44
CA MET A 46 -1.40 36.82 26.73
C MET A 46 -0.58 36.83 25.43
N GLU A 47 -0.66 37.90 24.63
CA GLU A 47 0.15 38.05 23.42
C GLU A 47 1.65 38.17 23.75
N GLN A 48 2.00 38.91 24.80
CA GLN A 48 3.38 39.05 25.24
C GLN A 48 3.97 37.69 25.65
N LYS A 49 3.18 36.84 26.30
CA LYS A 49 3.57 35.48 26.62
C LYS A 49 3.85 34.66 25.35
N LEU A 50 3.00 34.75 24.33
CA LEU A 50 3.20 34.07 23.05
C LEU A 50 4.46 34.58 22.32
N VAL A 51 4.69 35.90 22.31
CA VAL A 51 5.90 36.51 21.73
C VAL A 51 7.16 36.00 22.42
N ASN A 52 7.13 35.89 23.76
CA ASN A 52 8.28 35.41 24.53
C ASN A 52 8.57 33.91 24.30
N GLU A 53 7.52 33.08 24.15
CA GLU A 53 7.65 31.64 23.91
C GLU A 53 7.95 31.28 22.45
N TYR A 54 7.67 32.19 21.50
CA TYR A 54 7.78 31.92 20.06
C TYR A 54 9.18 31.48 19.61
N PRO A 55 10.29 32.15 20.01
CA PRO A 55 11.63 31.75 19.58
C PRO A 55 11.98 30.30 19.95
N GLU A 56 11.63 29.88 21.18
CA GLU A 56 11.89 28.52 21.67
C GLU A 56 11.05 27.49 20.91
N LYS A 57 9.76 27.78 20.69
CA LYS A 57 8.87 26.91 19.90
C LYS A 57 9.35 26.77 18.45
N LEU A 58 9.75 27.87 17.82
CA LEU A 58 10.28 27.85 16.46
C LEU A 58 11.59 27.06 16.37
N GLN A 59 12.49 27.27 17.34
CA GLN A 59 13.77 26.55 17.38
C GLN A 59 13.56 25.04 17.55
N GLN A 60 12.66 24.64 18.45
CA GLN A 60 12.32 23.24 18.68
C GLN A 60 11.70 22.62 17.42
N TRP A 61 10.69 23.28 16.84
CA TRP A 61 10.08 22.83 15.58
C TRP A 61 11.11 22.69 14.45
N ALA A 62 12.02 23.66 14.30
CA ALA A 62 13.04 23.63 13.25
C ALA A 62 14.12 22.56 13.48
N LYS A 63 14.33 22.14 14.73
CA LYS A 63 15.22 21.03 15.07
C LYS A 63 14.57 19.70 14.70
N ASP A 64 13.30 19.54 15.04
CA ASP A 64 12.53 18.33 14.75
C ASP A 64 12.31 18.15 13.25
N ASP A 65 11.96 19.23 12.53
CA ASP A 65 11.85 19.22 11.07
C ASP A 65 13.18 18.82 10.40
N ARG A 66 14.31 19.39 10.84
CA ARG A 66 15.63 19.00 10.32
C ARG A 66 15.98 17.55 10.61
N TYR A 67 15.65 17.04 11.79
CA TYR A 67 15.87 15.65 12.15
C TYR A 67 15.09 14.71 11.22
N VAL A 68 13.80 14.95 11.03
CA VAL A 68 12.98 14.11 10.15
C VAL A 68 13.46 14.20 8.70
N LYS A 69 13.86 15.39 8.24
CA LYS A 69 14.45 15.59 6.90
C LYS A 69 15.71 14.76 6.73
N GLN A 70 16.58 14.73 7.74
CA GLN A 70 17.76 13.88 7.73
C GLN A 70 17.39 12.40 7.59
N VAL A 71 16.45 11.89 8.40
CA VAL A 71 16.00 10.48 8.34
C VAL A 71 15.53 10.09 6.94
N ILE A 72 14.75 10.95 6.28
CA ILE A 72 14.30 10.71 4.91
C ILE A 72 15.50 10.74 3.96
N THR A 73 16.25 11.84 3.94
CA THR A 73 17.28 12.09 2.93
C THR A 73 18.41 11.08 2.92
N VAL A 74 18.84 10.55 4.08
CA VAL A 74 19.89 9.51 4.16
C VAL A 74 19.48 8.18 3.53
N SER A 75 18.18 7.93 3.41
CA SER A 75 17.63 6.71 2.82
C SER A 75 17.26 6.86 1.35
N LEU A 76 17.40 8.07 0.78
CA LEU A 76 17.09 8.34 -0.61
C LEU A 76 18.31 8.11 -1.53
N PRO A 77 18.10 7.49 -2.71
CA PRO A 77 19.04 7.62 -3.82
C PRO A 77 19.25 9.09 -4.22
N GLU A 78 20.46 9.43 -4.69
CA GLU A 78 20.85 10.78 -5.08
C GLU A 78 19.85 11.44 -6.07
N SER A 79 19.36 10.67 -7.03
CA SER A 79 18.38 11.15 -8.03
C SER A 79 17.03 11.59 -7.43
N LEU A 80 16.64 11.04 -6.28
CA LEU A 80 15.45 11.48 -5.53
C LEU A 80 15.80 12.61 -4.57
N PHE A 81 16.98 12.56 -3.95
CA PHE A 81 17.48 13.63 -3.09
C PHE A 81 17.51 14.98 -3.81
N LEU A 82 18.04 15.02 -5.04
CA LEU A 82 18.10 16.24 -5.85
C LEU A 82 16.72 16.84 -6.15
N ARG A 83 15.65 16.02 -6.20
CA ARG A 83 14.28 16.50 -6.45
C ARG A 83 13.68 17.19 -5.25
N VAL A 84 14.04 16.73 -4.05
CA VAL A 84 13.52 17.27 -2.78
C VAL A 84 14.46 18.30 -2.16
N LEU A 85 15.61 18.57 -2.78
CA LEU A 85 16.63 19.48 -2.25
C LEU A 85 16.11 20.91 -2.06
N LYS A 86 15.26 21.38 -2.98
CA LYS A 86 14.65 22.72 -2.95
C LYS A 86 13.54 22.90 -1.91
N GLU A 87 13.09 21.80 -1.33
CA GLU A 87 11.95 21.80 -0.43
C GLU A 87 12.39 22.26 0.96
N GLU A 88 11.71 23.26 1.53
CA GLU A 88 12.13 23.85 2.79
C GLU A 88 11.78 22.97 3.99
N THR A 89 10.60 22.35 3.96
CA THR A 89 10.01 21.63 5.11
C THR A 89 9.91 20.13 4.84
N VAL A 90 9.88 19.34 5.91
CA VAL A 90 9.62 17.89 5.81
C VAL A 90 8.28 17.60 5.14
N LYS A 91 7.25 18.39 5.46
CA LYS A 91 5.92 18.26 4.83
C LYS A 91 6.01 18.35 3.31
N SER A 92 6.78 19.32 2.79
CA SER A 92 6.92 19.51 1.35
C SER A 92 7.80 18.44 0.69
N VAL A 93 8.91 18.04 1.34
CA VAL A 93 9.72 16.87 0.94
C VAL A 93 8.83 15.61 0.83
N TRP A 94 8.05 15.33 1.86
CA TRP A 94 7.19 14.16 1.95
C TRP A 94 6.05 14.19 0.93
N GLY A 95 5.48 15.37 0.69
CA GLY A 95 4.49 15.61 -0.35
C GLY A 95 5.01 15.28 -1.74
N VAL A 96 6.20 15.79 -2.10
CA VAL A 96 6.85 15.52 -3.40
C VAL A 96 7.12 14.02 -3.57
N LEU A 97 7.65 13.34 -2.55
CA LEU A 97 7.88 11.89 -2.61
C LEU A 97 6.57 11.13 -2.75
N THR A 98 5.54 11.50 -1.99
CA THR A 98 4.23 10.86 -2.07
C THR A 98 3.64 11.01 -3.46
N ASP A 99 3.65 12.22 -4.04
CA ASP A 99 3.14 12.47 -5.38
C ASP A 99 3.87 11.66 -6.46
N LEU A 100 5.22 11.66 -6.41
CA LEU A 100 6.07 10.93 -7.36
C LEU A 100 5.76 9.43 -7.42
N PHE A 101 5.35 8.85 -6.30
CA PHE A 101 5.22 7.40 -6.15
C PHE A 101 3.79 6.90 -5.94
N GLN A 102 2.82 7.75 -5.59
CA GLN A 102 1.44 7.33 -5.40
C GLN A 102 0.85 6.79 -6.72
N ASN A 103 1.11 7.45 -7.85
CA ASN A 103 0.67 6.95 -9.17
C ASN A 103 1.43 5.69 -9.61
N ARG A 104 2.73 5.60 -9.30
CA ARG A 104 3.54 4.41 -9.60
C ARG A 104 3.11 3.21 -8.75
N SER A 105 2.64 3.43 -7.53
CA SER A 105 2.13 2.35 -6.67
C SER A 105 0.87 1.70 -7.25
N HIS A 106 0.00 2.48 -7.90
CA HIS A 106 -1.16 1.95 -8.61
C HIS A 106 -0.74 1.09 -9.82
N ILE A 107 0.25 1.56 -10.59
CA ILE A 107 0.84 0.77 -11.70
C ILE A 107 1.50 -0.51 -11.17
N ILE A 108 2.18 -0.46 -10.02
CA ILE A 108 2.78 -1.64 -9.39
C ILE A 108 1.71 -2.63 -8.95
N VAL A 109 0.58 -2.17 -8.40
CA VAL A 109 -0.55 -3.05 -8.03
C VAL A 109 -1.16 -3.70 -9.28
N ILE A 110 -1.37 -2.94 -10.36
CA ILE A 110 -1.84 -3.48 -11.65
C ILE A 110 -0.83 -4.50 -12.21
N ASP A 111 0.45 -4.16 -12.22
CA ASP A 111 1.52 -5.03 -12.73
C ASP A 111 1.66 -6.32 -11.91
N LEU A 112 1.54 -6.23 -10.58
CA LEU A 112 1.54 -7.40 -9.69
C LEU A 112 0.29 -8.27 -9.91
N GLY A 113 -0.89 -7.66 -10.08
CA GLY A 113 -2.13 -8.37 -10.39
C GLY A 113 -2.03 -9.12 -11.71
N ARG A 114 -1.48 -8.45 -12.73
CA ARG A 114 -1.18 -9.05 -14.03
C ARG A 114 -0.16 -10.18 -13.93
N LYS A 115 0.95 -9.98 -13.20
CA LYS A 115 1.96 -11.04 -12.98
C LYS A 115 1.39 -12.25 -12.25
N LEU A 116 0.52 -12.02 -11.27
CA LEU A 116 -0.18 -13.10 -10.58
C LEU A 116 -1.05 -13.88 -11.58
N HIS A 117 -1.86 -13.17 -12.36
CA HIS A 117 -2.77 -13.77 -13.34
C HIS A 117 -2.04 -14.50 -14.49
N GLU A 118 -0.97 -13.92 -15.04
CA GLU A 118 -0.20 -14.46 -16.17
C GLU A 118 0.78 -15.58 -15.75
N SER A 119 1.06 -15.72 -14.43
CA SER A 119 2.00 -16.74 -14.00
C SER A 119 1.39 -18.13 -14.09
N HIS A 120 2.18 -19.05 -14.62
CA HIS A 120 1.84 -20.46 -14.76
C HIS A 120 2.98 -21.30 -14.20
N CYS A 121 2.66 -22.49 -13.71
CA CYS A 121 3.67 -23.48 -13.40
C CYS A 121 4.28 -23.98 -14.72
N ALA A 122 5.61 -23.99 -14.82
CA ALA A 122 6.28 -24.53 -15.99
C ALA A 122 6.00 -26.03 -16.16
N GLU A 123 6.09 -26.55 -17.38
CA GLU A 123 5.98 -27.98 -17.65
C GLU A 123 7.09 -28.73 -16.90
N LYS A 124 6.71 -29.66 -16.01
CA LYS A 124 7.60 -30.35 -15.04
C LYS A 124 8.22 -29.43 -13.96
N GLY A 125 7.67 -28.24 -13.76
CA GLY A 125 8.07 -27.33 -12.69
C GLY A 125 7.62 -27.81 -11.30
N ASP A 126 8.28 -27.29 -10.27
CA ASP A 126 7.88 -27.53 -8.88
C ASP A 126 6.62 -26.71 -8.54
N VAL A 127 5.51 -27.43 -8.31
CA VAL A 127 4.21 -26.85 -7.98
C VAL A 127 4.22 -26.14 -6.63
N HIS A 128 5.00 -26.62 -5.66
CA HIS A 128 5.11 -25.97 -4.34
C HIS A 128 5.82 -24.63 -4.48
N ALA A 129 6.96 -24.59 -5.16
CA ALA A 129 7.67 -23.34 -5.43
C ALA A 129 6.81 -22.34 -6.23
N HIS A 130 5.99 -22.83 -7.17
CA HIS A 130 5.03 -21.99 -7.88
C HIS A 130 3.95 -21.43 -6.95
N PHE A 131 3.39 -22.25 -6.06
CA PHE A 131 2.38 -21.82 -5.10
C PHE A 131 2.96 -20.81 -4.09
N ASP A 132 4.18 -21.02 -3.59
CA ASP A 132 4.88 -20.08 -2.72
C ASP A 132 5.06 -18.71 -3.40
N LYS A 133 5.43 -18.71 -4.68
CA LYS A 133 5.51 -17.49 -5.50
C LYS A 133 4.14 -16.80 -5.63
N MET A 134 3.07 -17.57 -5.84
CA MET A 134 1.71 -17.03 -5.93
C MET A 134 1.24 -16.43 -4.61
N CYS A 135 1.48 -17.12 -3.49
CA CYS A 135 1.22 -16.61 -2.15
C CYS A 135 1.97 -15.31 -1.89
N ALA A 136 3.27 -15.23 -2.20
CA ALA A 136 4.06 -14.02 -2.02
C ALA A 136 3.54 -12.84 -2.86
N LEU A 137 3.11 -13.07 -4.10
CA LEU A 137 2.50 -12.05 -4.95
C LEU A 137 1.14 -11.60 -4.41
N HIS A 138 0.32 -12.54 -3.94
CA HIS A 138 -0.99 -12.26 -3.34
C HIS A 138 -0.87 -11.47 -2.02
N GLU A 139 0.08 -11.81 -1.16
CA GLU A 139 0.37 -11.06 0.09
C GLU A 139 0.83 -9.63 -0.19
N GLN A 140 1.70 -9.45 -1.20
CA GLN A 140 2.08 -8.11 -1.66
C GLN A 140 0.88 -7.35 -2.19
N LEU A 141 0.01 -7.98 -2.99
CA LEU A 141 -1.21 -7.35 -3.48
C LEU A 141 -2.20 -6.99 -2.37
N ALA A 142 -2.41 -7.87 -1.39
CA ALA A 142 -3.30 -7.59 -0.26
C ALA A 142 -2.81 -6.39 0.56
N THR A 143 -1.49 -6.32 0.81
CA THR A 143 -0.86 -5.24 1.56
C THR A 143 -0.88 -3.91 0.80
N LEU A 144 -0.62 -3.94 -0.51
CA LEU A 144 -0.51 -2.75 -1.35
C LEU A 144 -1.88 -2.25 -1.82
N GLY A 145 -2.79 -3.16 -2.16
CA GLY A 145 -4.13 -2.90 -2.67
C GLY A 145 -5.06 -2.28 -1.62
N GLN A 146 -5.01 -2.75 -0.36
CA GLN A 146 -5.79 -2.16 0.74
C GLN A 146 -5.42 -0.68 0.98
N LYS A 147 -4.12 -0.35 0.97
CA LYS A 147 -3.63 1.02 1.18
C LYS A 147 -3.84 1.94 -0.03
N ALA A 148 -3.92 1.39 -1.25
CA ALA A 148 -4.20 2.16 -2.46
C ALA A 148 -5.70 2.49 -2.60
N LEU A 149 -6.58 1.62 -2.13
CA LEU A 149 -8.04 1.78 -2.22
C LEU A 149 -8.64 2.65 -1.10
N GLU A 150 -7.90 2.91 -0.01
CA GLU A 150 -8.33 3.73 1.13
C GLU A 150 -8.75 5.18 0.74
N LYS A 151 -8.35 5.67 -0.44
CA LYS A 151 -8.74 7.01 -0.96
C LYS A 151 -9.91 7.03 -1.94
N GLN A 152 -10.59 5.91 -2.20
CA GLN A 152 -11.81 5.90 -3.03
C GLN A 152 -13.04 5.53 -2.20
N PRO A 153 -14.19 6.22 -2.37
CA PRO A 153 -15.42 5.87 -1.67
C PRO A 153 -15.76 4.42 -1.99
N LEU A 154 -15.82 3.60 -0.94
CA LEU A 154 -16.12 2.19 -0.97
C LEU A 154 -17.39 1.95 -1.80
N GLN A 155 -17.25 1.35 -2.98
CA GLN A 155 -18.33 0.51 -3.46
C GLN A 155 -18.30 -0.79 -2.67
N PRO A 156 -19.44 -1.26 -2.13
CA PRO A 156 -19.49 -2.48 -1.35
C PRO A 156 -19.26 -3.66 -2.29
N VAL A 157 -18.02 -4.10 -2.43
CA VAL A 157 -17.70 -5.40 -3.02
C VAL A 157 -17.88 -6.44 -1.92
N HIS A 158 -19.14 -6.66 -1.52
CA HIS A 158 -19.54 -7.98 -1.05
C HIS A 158 -19.63 -8.89 -2.28
N GLN A 159 -18.49 -9.30 -2.81
CA GLN A 159 -18.43 -10.51 -3.61
C GLN A 159 -18.16 -11.66 -2.63
N PRO A 160 -19.14 -12.56 -2.38
CA PRO A 160 -18.86 -13.77 -1.63
C PRO A 160 -17.72 -14.50 -2.35
N ALA A 161 -16.66 -14.79 -1.60
CA ALA A 161 -15.39 -15.38 -2.04
C ALA A 161 -15.46 -15.98 -3.46
N GLN A 162 -15.19 -15.14 -4.47
CA GLN A 162 -15.05 -15.65 -5.83
C GLN A 162 -13.87 -16.60 -5.78
N THR A 163 -14.12 -17.90 -5.94
CA THR A 163 -13.08 -18.91 -6.17
C THR A 163 -12.15 -18.38 -7.25
N ILE A 164 -10.93 -18.02 -6.87
CA ILE A 164 -9.92 -17.55 -7.79
C ILE A 164 -9.39 -18.80 -8.50
N LEU A 165 -9.77 -18.96 -9.77
CA LEU A 165 -9.33 -20.09 -10.60
C LEU A 165 -7.99 -19.71 -11.22
N PHE A 166 -6.91 -20.29 -10.72
CA PHE A 166 -5.58 -20.07 -11.28
C PHE A 166 -5.27 -21.12 -12.35
N ASN A 167 -4.61 -20.70 -13.44
CA ASN A 167 -4.10 -21.62 -14.45
C ASN A 167 -2.88 -22.37 -13.89
N SER A 168 -3.12 -23.56 -13.32
CA SER A 168 -2.04 -24.42 -12.80
C SER A 168 -1.32 -25.22 -13.90
N GLY A 169 -1.57 -24.94 -15.18
CA GLY A 169 -1.09 -25.75 -16.31
C GLY A 169 -1.79 -27.11 -16.43
N ALA A 170 -2.88 -27.33 -15.69
CA ALA A 170 -3.66 -28.56 -15.77
C ALA A 170 -4.69 -28.45 -16.91
N SER A 171 -4.74 -29.46 -17.78
CA SER A 171 -5.77 -29.52 -18.83
C SER A 171 -7.17 -29.78 -18.28
N HIS A 172 -7.28 -30.23 -17.02
CA HIS A 172 -8.55 -30.55 -16.36
C HIS A 172 -8.51 -30.10 -14.90
N HIS A 173 -9.54 -29.37 -14.47
CA HIS A 173 -9.71 -28.89 -13.09
C HIS A 173 -10.99 -29.44 -12.46
N MET A 174 -10.97 -29.62 -11.14
CA MET A 174 -12.17 -29.93 -10.35
C MET A 174 -12.70 -28.67 -9.69
N SER A 175 -14.01 -28.39 -9.84
CA SER A 175 -14.69 -27.25 -9.21
C SER A 175 -15.97 -27.72 -8.53
N SER A 176 -16.22 -27.25 -7.31
CA SER A 176 -17.47 -27.50 -6.58
C SER A 176 -18.63 -26.59 -7.02
N TYR A 177 -18.38 -25.66 -7.96
CA TYR A 177 -19.34 -24.62 -8.35
C TYR A 177 -19.89 -24.86 -9.76
N HIS A 178 -21.04 -25.53 -9.85
CA HIS A 178 -21.74 -25.77 -11.11
C HIS A 178 -21.96 -24.48 -11.93
N SER A 179 -22.36 -23.39 -11.29
CA SER A 179 -22.69 -22.12 -11.95
C SER A 179 -21.52 -21.43 -12.65
N LYS A 180 -20.28 -21.88 -12.46
CA LYS A 180 -19.09 -21.30 -13.09
C LYS A 180 -18.76 -21.92 -14.46
N PHE A 181 -19.34 -23.08 -14.78
CA PHE A 181 -19.11 -23.74 -16.05
C PHE A 181 -19.93 -23.07 -17.16
N LEU A 182 -19.28 -22.76 -18.28
CA LEU A 182 -19.91 -22.13 -19.44
C LEU A 182 -20.91 -23.05 -20.13
N ASP A 183 -20.62 -24.36 -20.18
CA ASP A 183 -21.40 -25.34 -20.93
C ASP A 183 -21.66 -26.63 -20.12
N TYR A 184 -21.99 -26.47 -18.83
CA TYR A 184 -22.18 -27.61 -17.93
C TYR A 184 -23.10 -28.69 -18.50
N LYS A 185 -22.61 -29.92 -18.46
CA LYS A 185 -23.34 -31.13 -18.80
C LYS A 185 -23.26 -32.11 -17.63
N PRO A 186 -24.39 -32.60 -17.11
CA PRO A 186 -24.38 -33.68 -16.13
C PRO A 186 -23.76 -34.94 -16.75
N ILE A 187 -23.06 -35.72 -15.93
CA ILE A 187 -22.47 -37.00 -16.33
C ILE A 187 -22.93 -38.10 -15.38
N ILE A 188 -22.75 -39.36 -15.78
CA ILE A 188 -22.88 -40.48 -14.84
C ILE A 188 -21.90 -40.24 -13.68
N PRO A 189 -22.36 -40.20 -12.42
CA PRO A 189 -21.52 -39.93 -11.27
C PRO A 189 -20.28 -40.81 -11.26
N LYS A 190 -19.09 -40.18 -11.28
CA LYS A 190 -17.82 -40.90 -11.22
C LYS A 190 -17.21 -40.75 -9.81
N PRO A 191 -16.97 -41.84 -9.09
CA PRO A 191 -16.34 -41.79 -7.77
C PRO A 191 -14.87 -41.38 -7.89
N ILE A 192 -14.42 -40.56 -6.95
CA ILE A 192 -13.06 -40.04 -6.84
C ILE A 192 -12.62 -40.23 -5.40
N THR A 193 -11.65 -41.10 -5.19
CA THR A 193 -11.07 -41.38 -3.88
C THR A 193 -9.93 -40.40 -3.60
N THR A 194 -9.99 -39.68 -2.50
CA THR A 194 -8.93 -38.79 -2.02
C THR A 194 -7.91 -39.55 -1.17
N ALA A 195 -6.76 -38.92 -0.92
CA ALA A 195 -5.64 -39.54 -0.20
C ALA A 195 -5.98 -39.93 1.26
N ASP A 196 -7.03 -39.35 1.84
CA ASP A 196 -7.56 -39.63 3.17
C ASP A 196 -8.69 -40.68 3.16
N ASN A 197 -8.85 -41.43 2.06
CA ASN A 197 -9.89 -42.44 1.83
C ASN A 197 -11.34 -41.91 1.79
N HIS A 198 -11.56 -40.59 1.70
CA HIS A 198 -12.90 -40.08 1.38
C HIS A 198 -13.22 -40.25 -0.11
N THR A 199 -14.50 -40.39 -0.44
CA THR A 199 -14.96 -40.54 -1.83
C THR A 199 -15.94 -39.43 -2.18
N PHE A 200 -15.58 -38.64 -3.20
CA PHE A 200 -16.46 -37.64 -3.81
C PHE A 200 -16.99 -38.16 -5.15
N HIS A 201 -18.09 -37.60 -5.64
CA HIS A 201 -18.65 -37.96 -6.94
C HIS A 201 -18.58 -36.76 -7.88
N ALA A 202 -17.90 -36.91 -9.02
CA ALA A 202 -18.00 -35.97 -10.11
C ALA A 202 -19.34 -36.18 -10.83
N ILE A 203 -20.24 -35.20 -10.73
CA ILE A 203 -21.62 -35.26 -11.25
C ILE A 203 -21.83 -34.49 -12.56
N GLY A 204 -20.85 -33.70 -12.99
CA GLY A 204 -20.92 -32.98 -14.26
C GLY A 204 -19.55 -32.54 -14.76
N LYS A 205 -19.53 -32.03 -15.99
CA LYS A 205 -18.34 -31.48 -16.66
C LYS A 205 -18.72 -30.25 -17.50
N GLY A 206 -17.75 -29.40 -17.80
CA GLY A 206 -17.89 -28.28 -18.72
C GLY A 206 -16.60 -27.47 -18.76
N ASP A 207 -16.61 -26.41 -19.55
CA ASP A 207 -15.50 -25.47 -19.68
C ASP A 207 -15.60 -24.34 -18.64
N LEU A 208 -14.46 -23.94 -18.09
CA LEU A 208 -14.35 -22.80 -17.18
C LEU A 208 -13.66 -21.64 -17.91
N ALA A 209 -14.24 -20.45 -17.84
CA ALA A 209 -13.53 -19.24 -18.25
C ALA A 209 -12.43 -18.92 -17.24
N ILE A 210 -11.19 -18.86 -17.70
CA ILE A 210 -10.07 -18.29 -16.94
C ILE A 210 -10.07 -16.79 -17.26
N SER A 211 -10.40 -15.94 -16.29
CA SER A 211 -10.42 -14.47 -16.43
C SER A 211 -9.20 -13.82 -15.85
#